data_AF-A0A3C2CYZ6-F1
#
_entry.id   AF-A0A3C2CYZ6-F1
#
_cell.length_a   1.000
_cell.length_b   1.000
_cell.length_c   1.000
_cell.angle_alpha   90.00
_cell.angle_beta   90.00
_cell.angle_gamma   90.00
#
_symmetry.space_group_name_H-M   'P 1'
#
loop_
_entity.id
_entity.type
_entity.pdbx_description
1 polymer ?
#
loop_
_entity_poly.entity_id
_entity_poly.type
_entity_poly.pdbx_seq_one_letter_code
_entity_poly.pdbx_strand_id
1 'polypeptide(L)' 'MKVYTVVLLQMIIWSGYTFIEWLSKHDHPLYNVIMFIIFFYLAIIIGNYIMKSAKKTFLVTLISLAIYASFHLTMSIFIV' A
#
# COMPACT_ATOMS: atom_id res chain seq x y z
N MET A 1 17.92 1.00 9.35
CA MET A 1 16.69 0.95 10.18
C MET A 1 15.53 1.76 9.61
N LYS A 2 15.67 3.06 9.27
CA LYS A 2 14.54 3.88 8.78
C LYS A 2 13.76 3.29 7.59
N VAL A 3 14.47 2.85 6.54
CA VAL A 3 13.84 2.23 5.35
C VAL A 3 13.04 0.98 5.75
N TYR A 4 13.64 0.12 6.56
CA TYR A 4 12.98 -1.09 7.07
C TYR A 4 11.71 -0.74 7.86
N THR A 5 11.77 0.23 8.78
CA THR A 5 10.59 0.70 9.53
C THR A 5 9.49 1.22 8.60
N VAL A 6 9.84 2.01 7.59
CA VAL A 6 8.88 2.54 6.61
C VAL A 6 8.23 1.42 5.82
N VAL A 7 9.00 0.44 5.34
CA VAL A 7 8.45 -0.72 4.61
C VAL A 7 7.45 -1.48 5.48
N LEU A 8 7.78 -1.76 6.76
CA LEU A 8 6.85 -2.43 7.66
C LEU A 8 5.53 -1.64 7.84
N LEU A 9 5.61 -0.33 8.06
CA LEU A 9 4.42 0.52 8.20
C LEU A 9 3.61 0.55 6.90
N GLN A 10 4.28 0.61 5.75
CA GLN A 10 3.62 0.57 4.45
C GLN A 10 2.90 -0.77 4.23
N MET A 11 3.48 -1.90 4.65
CA MET A 11 2.80 -3.20 4.60
C MET A 11 1.54 -3.24 5.47
N ILE A 12 1.55 -2.60 6.65
CA ILE A 12 0.35 -2.45 7.49
C ILE A 12 -0.71 -1.62 6.74
N ILE A 13 -0.31 -0.50 6.15
CA ILE A 13 -1.22 0.35 5.36
C ILE A 13 -1.81 -0.44 4.18
N TRP A 14 -0.99 -1.19 3.43
CA TRP A 14 -1.46 -2.03 2.33
C TRP A 14 -2.45 -3.10 2.79
N SER A 15 -2.21 -3.74 3.95
CA SER A 15 -3.16 -4.69 4.51
C SER A 15 -4.51 -4.05 4.87
N GLY A 16 -4.50 -2.81 5.35
CA GLY A 16 -5.72 -2.03 5.59
C GLY A 16 -6.48 -1.73 4.30
N TYR A 17 -5.78 -1.39 3.22
CA TYR A 17 -6.39 -1.23 1.89
C TYR A 17 -7.08 -2.52 1.44
N THR A 18 -6.40 -3.67 1.48
CA THR A 18 -6.99 -4.96 1.08
C THR A 18 -8.24 -5.29 1.90
N PHE A 19 -8.20 -5.00 3.21
CA PHE A 19 -9.34 -5.25 4.08
C PHE A 19 -10.57 -4.41 3.68
N ILE A 20 -10.36 -3.13 3.35
CA ILE A 20 -11.45 -2.24 2.92
C ILE A 20 -11.91 -2.58 1.50
N GLU A 21 -11.00 -2.89 0.59
CA GLU A 21 -11.32 -3.38 -0.76
C GLU A 21 -12.20 -4.63 -0.71
N TRP A 22 -11.89 -5.56 0.20
CA TRP A 22 -12.71 -6.75 0.44
C TRP A 22 -14.11 -6.42 0.96
N LEU A 23 -14.24 -5.45 1.87
CA LEU A 23 -15.55 -4.97 2.36
C LEU A 23 -16.35 -4.27 1.25
N SER A 24 -15.67 -3.56 0.35
CA SER A 24 -16.23 -2.79 -0.76
C SER A 24 -16.54 -3.65 -2.01
N LYS A 25 -16.47 -4.99 -1.91
CA LYS A 25 -16.65 -5.91 -3.05
C LYS A 25 -17.96 -5.74 -3.83
N HIS A 26 -18.99 -5.14 -3.23
CA HIS A 26 -20.29 -4.88 -3.86
C HIS A 26 -20.43 -3.44 -4.39
N ASP A 27 -19.46 -2.58 -4.13
CA ASP A 27 -19.49 -1.18 -4.56
C ASP A 27 -18.95 -1.00 -5.98
N HIS A 28 -19.17 0.19 -6.54
CA HIS A 28 -18.66 0.52 -7.86
C HIS A 28 -17.12 0.49 -7.86
N PRO A 29 -16.45 -0.11 -8.88
CA PRO A 29 -14.99 -0.26 -8.92
C PRO A 29 -14.19 1.04 -8.76
N LEU A 30 -14.82 2.16 -9.10
CA LEU A 30 -14.28 3.51 -8.93
C LEU A 30 -13.96 3.85 -7.46
N TYR A 31 -14.71 3.30 -6.50
CA TYR A 31 -14.43 3.47 -5.07
C TYR A 31 -13.09 2.85 -4.68
N ASN A 32 -12.78 1.64 -5.18
CA ASN A 32 -11.49 0.98 -4.91
C ASN A 32 -10.32 1.80 -5.44
N VAL A 33 -10.45 2.41 -6.62
CA VAL A 33 -9.41 3.28 -7.20
C VAL A 33 -9.18 4.52 -6.34
N ILE A 34 -10.25 5.19 -5.89
CA ILE A 34 -10.13 6.36 -5.01
C ILE A 34 -9.50 5.98 -3.68
N MET A 35 -9.92 4.86 -3.08
CA MET A 35 -9.34 4.37 -1.84
C MET A 35 -7.86 4.03 -2.00
N PHE A 36 -7.47 3.41 -3.12
CA PHE A 36 -6.06 3.16 -3.41
C PHE A 36 -5.25 4.46 -3.40
N ILE A 37 -5.73 5.53 -4.03
CA ILE A 37 -5.06 6.84 -4.03
C ILE A 37 -4.90 7.38 -2.60
N ILE A 38 -5.93 7.26 -1.76
CA ILE A 38 -5.89 7.71 -0.36
C ILE A 38 -4.83 6.92 0.43
N PHE A 39 -4.82 5.59 0.32
CA PHE A 39 -3.85 4.73 1.01
C PHE A 39 -2.42 4.95 0.51
N PHE A 40 -2.24 5.13 -0.81
CA PHE A 40 -0.97 5.46 -1.41
C PHE A 40 -0.42 6.80 -0.90
N TYR A 41 -1.29 7.81 -0.77
CA TYR A 41 -0.94 9.09 -0.20
C TYR A 41 -0.51 8.97 1.29
N LEU A 42 -1.25 8.21 2.10
CA LEU A 42 -0.89 7.93 3.50
C LEU A 42 0.47 7.23 3.61
N ALA A 43 0.75 6.26 2.74
CA ALA A 43 2.03 5.54 2.68
C ALA A 43 3.21 6.48 2.37
N ILE A 44 3.01 7.49 1.51
CA ILE A 44 4.02 8.51 1.23
C ILE A 44 4.20 9.46 2.41
N ILE A 45 3.12 9.94 3.04
CA ILE A 45 3.23 10.86 4.18
C ILE A 45 4.02 10.20 5.31
N ILE A 46 3.64 8.98 5.70
CA ILE A 46 4.29 8.30 6.83
C ILE A 46 5.76 7.98 6.53
N GLY A 47 6.05 7.58 5.29
CA GLY A 47 7.42 7.34 4.86
C GLY A 47 8.27 8.61 4.89
N ASN A 48 7.71 9.74 4.45
CA ASN A 48 8.43 11.00 4.38
C ASN A 48 8.65 11.61 5.77
N TYR A 49 7.69 11.41 6.69
CA TYR A 49 7.84 11.78 8.09
C TYR A 49 9.07 11.13 8.74
N ILE A 50 9.31 9.84 8.46
CA ILE A 50 10.44 9.08 9.03
C ILE A 50 11.74 9.34 8.27
N MET A 51 11.69 9.36 6.94
CA MET A 51 12.88 9.46 6.08
C MET A 51 13.37 10.89 5.86
N LYS A 52 12.51 11.89 6.05
CA LYS A 52 12.76 13.32 5.80
C LYS A 52 13.28 13.60 4.37
N SER A 53 12.95 12.74 3.41
CA SER A 53 13.41 12.84 2.03
C SER A 53 12.35 12.28 1.09
N ALA A 54 11.69 13.16 0.34
CA ALA A 54 10.59 12.80 -0.53
C ALA A 54 11.01 11.82 -1.64
N LYS A 55 12.16 12.05 -2.29
CA LYS A 55 12.68 11.19 -3.37
C LYS A 55 12.91 9.75 -2.88
N LYS A 56 13.60 9.59 -1.74
CA LYS A 56 13.88 8.27 -1.18
C LYS A 56 12.60 7.58 -0.69
N THR A 57 11.69 8.35 -0.09
CA THR A 57 10.39 7.84 0.34
C THR A 57 9.60 7.29 -0.83
N PHE A 58 9.47 8.07 -1.90
CA PHE A 58 8.71 7.67 -3.07
C PHE A 58 9.25 6.36 -3.67
N LEU A 59 10.58 6.23 -3.78
CA LEU A 59 11.23 5.00 -4.24
C LEU A 59 10.90 3.82 -3.32
N VAL A 60 10.99 4.00 -2.00
CA VAL A 60 10.66 2.94 -1.03
C VAL A 60 9.17 2.55 -1.10
N THR A 61 8.27 3.53 -1.24
CA THR A 61 6.82 3.27 -1.41
C THR A 61 6.55 2.49 -2.69
N LEU A 62 7.24 2.80 -3.79
CA LEU A 62 7.07 2.11 -5.06
C LEU A 62 7.54 0.65 -4.96
N ILE A 63 8.66 0.41 -4.26
CA ILE A 63 9.14 -0.95 -3.97
C ILE A 63 8.15 -1.70 -3.07
N SER A 64 7.67 -1.09 -1.98
CA SER A 64 6.73 -1.77 -1.08
C SER A 64 5.40 -2.07 -1.74
N LEU A 65 4.93 -1.15 -2.60
CA LEU A 65 3.74 -1.37 -3.43
C LEU A 65 3.95 -2.52 -4.41
N ALA A 66 5.11 -2.62 -5.07
CA ALA A 66 5.41 -3.73 -5.98
C ALA A 66 5.42 -5.08 -5.24
N ILE A 67 5.99 -5.13 -4.04
CA ILE A 67 5.97 -6.32 -3.18
C ILE A 67 4.54 -6.69 -2.80
N TYR A 68 3.76 -5.71 -2.33
CA TYR A 68 2.34 -5.90 -2.00
C TYR A 68 1.55 -6.43 -3.19
N ALA A 69 1.66 -5.81 -4.37
CA ALA A 69 0.95 -6.20 -5.57
C ALA A 69 1.33 -7.62 -6.01
N SER A 70 2.62 -7.97 -5.96
CA SER A 70 3.09 -9.32 -6.27
C SER A 70 2.50 -10.36 -5.32
N PHE A 71 2.47 -10.06 -4.02
CA PHE A 71 1.88 -10.93 -3.01
C PHE A 71 0.36 -11.08 -3.19
N HIS A 72 -0.35 -9.97 -3.40
CA HIS A 72 -1.78 -9.94 -3.61
C HIS A 72 -2.18 -10.75 -4.85
N LEU A 73 -1.49 -10.55 -5.98
CA LEU A 73 -1.71 -11.33 -7.21
C LEU A 73 -1.46 -12.82 -6.97
N THR A 74 -0.35 -13.17 -6.33
CA THR A 74 -0.03 -14.56 -6.01
C THR A 74 -1.14 -15.20 -5.17
N MET A 75 -1.59 -14.52 -4.11
CA MET A 75 -2.68 -15.02 -3.26
C MET A 75 -4.02 -15.11 -4.00
N SER A 76 -4.33 -14.17 -4.88
CA SER A 76 -5.54 -14.24 -5.71
C SER A 76 -5.55 -15.44 -6.66
N ILE A 77 -4.38 -15.94 -7.07
CA ILE A 77 -4.28 -17.15 -7.90
C ILE A 77 -4.53 -18.42 -7.07
N PHE A 78 -4.13 -18.44 -5.79
CA PHE A 78 -4.28 -19.62 -4.93
C PHE A 78 -5.63 -19.76 -4.24
N ILE A 79 -6.40 -18.68 -4.11
CA ILE A 79 -7.67 -18.63 -3.35
C ILE A 79 -8.92 -18.65 -4.28
N VAL A 80 -8.71 -18.59 -5.60
CA VAL A 80 -9.75 -18.83 -6.63
C VAL A 80 -9.81 -20.32 -6.95
#